data_AF-B1YCQ2-F1
#
_entry.id   AF-B1YCQ2-F1
#
_cell.length_a   1.000
_cell.length_b   1.000
_cell.length_c   1.000
_cell.angle_alpha   90.00
_cell.angle_beta   90.00
_cell.angle_gamma   90.00
#
_symmetry.space_group_name_H-M   'P 1'
#
loop_
_entity.id
_entity.type
_entity.pdbx_description
1 polymer ?
#
loop_
_entity_poly.entity_id
_entity_poly.type
_entity_poly.pdbx_seq_one_letter_code
_entity_poly.pdbx_strand_id
1 'polypeptide(L)' 'MRTVEKLGPLSKLLIEIGVDPRLPIQLLVARLYTVAPKLVSRLADAS' A
#
# COMPACT_ATOMS: atom_id res chain seq x y z
N MET A 1 -9.07 -6.63 -15.33
CA MET A 1 -8.00 -5.73 -15.82
C MET A 1 -8.24 -4.23 -15.55
N ARG A 2 -9.47 -3.73 -15.33
CA ARG A 2 -9.76 -2.28 -15.19
C ARG A 2 -9.26 -1.57 -13.91
N THR A 3 -9.03 -2.25 -12.80
CA THR A 3 -8.73 -1.58 -11.51
C THR A 3 -7.27 -1.13 -11.39
N VAL A 4 -6.35 -1.90 -11.97
CA VAL A 4 -4.91 -1.60 -11.95
C VAL A 4 -4.60 -0.34 -12.77
N GLU A 5 -5.33 -0.14 -13.88
CA GLU A 5 -5.21 1.07 -14.72
C GLU A 5 -5.64 2.35 -13.99
N LYS A 6 -6.59 2.26 -13.03
CA LYS A 6 -7.01 3.42 -12.22
C LYS A 6 -6.02 3.82 -11.13
N LEU A 7 -5.20 2.88 -10.64
CA LEU A 7 -4.22 3.15 -9.58
C LEU A 7 -2.94 3.79 -10.12
N GLY A 8 -2.60 3.59 -11.40
CA GLY A 8 -1.47 4.25 -12.06
C GLY A 8 -0.18 4.20 -11.20
N PRO A 9 0.40 5.35 -10.79
CA PRO A 9 1.62 5.40 -9.99
C PRO A 9 1.46 4.85 -8.57
N LEU A 10 0.27 4.90 -7.96
CA LEU A 10 0.00 4.31 -6.63
C LEU A 10 0.15 2.80 -6.64
N SER A 11 -0.05 2.14 -7.78
CA SER A 11 0.11 0.68 -7.88
C SER A 11 1.55 0.24 -7.60
N LYS A 12 2.56 1.02 -8.04
CA LYS A 12 3.97 0.74 -7.74
C LYS A 12 4.28 0.91 -6.27
N LEU A 13 3.78 2.00 -5.68
CA LEU A 13 4.01 2.33 -4.27
C LEU A 13 3.37 1.30 -3.34
N LEU A 14 2.17 0.81 -3.68
CA LEU A 14 1.52 -0.30 -2.99
C LEU A 14 2.37 -1.58 -3.05
N ILE A 15 2.93 -1.92 -4.21
CA ILE A 15 3.81 -3.09 -4.37
C ILE A 15 5.09 -2.94 -3.54
N GLU A 16 5.71 -1.75 -3.54
CA GLU A 16 6.93 -1.46 -2.75
C GLU A 16 6.70 -1.65 -1.24
N ILE A 17 5.51 -1.33 -0.74
CA ILE A 17 5.14 -1.54 0.67
C ILE A 17 4.55 -2.94 0.93
N GLY A 18 4.62 -3.87 -0.03
CA GLY A 18 4.19 -5.26 0.10
C GLY A 18 2.67 -5.47 0.02
N VAL A 19 1.95 -4.53 -0.60
CA VAL A 19 0.50 -4.56 -0.76
C VAL A 19 0.14 -4.80 -2.23
N ASP A 20 -0.62 -5.87 -2.51
CA ASP A 20 -1.06 -6.17 -3.87
C ASP A 20 -2.18 -5.20 -4.31
N PRO A 21 -1.96 -4.36 -5.34
CA PRO A 21 -2.95 -3.38 -5.82
C PRO A 21 -4.14 -4.03 -6.54
N ARG A 22 -4.12 -5.34 -6.80
CA ARG A 22 -5.24 -6.11 -7.37
C ARG A 22 -6.24 -6.56 -6.32
N LEU A 23 -5.92 -6.39 -5.04
CA LEU A 23 -6.83 -6.72 -3.95
C LEU A 23 -8.10 -5.84 -4.00
N PRO A 24 -9.25 -6.38 -3.56
CA PRO A 24 -10.43 -5.58 -3.29
C PRO A 24 -10.11 -4.38 -2.38
N ILE A 25 -10.75 -3.23 -2.65
CA ILE A 25 -10.49 -1.97 -1.92
C ILE A 25 -10.62 -2.13 -0.39
N GLN A 26 -11.57 -2.96 0.06
CA GLN A 26 -11.81 -3.26 1.47
C GLN A 26 -10.59 -3.90 2.14
N LEU A 27 -9.90 -4.79 1.43
CA LEU A 27 -8.70 -5.46 1.90
C LEU A 27 -7.46 -4.56 1.78
N LEU A 28 -7.41 -3.70 0.76
CA LEU A 28 -6.38 -2.67 0.61
C LEU A 28 -6.37 -1.71 1.79
N VAL A 29 -7.54 -1.18 2.16
CA VAL A 29 -7.68 -0.25 3.30
C VAL A 29 -7.23 -0.92 4.59
N ALA A 30 -7.69 -2.15 4.87
CA ALA A 30 -7.28 -2.89 6.07
C ALA A 30 -5.76 -3.13 6.13
N ARG A 31 -5.12 -3.47 4.99
CA ARG A 31 -3.66 -3.61 4.91
C ARG A 31 -2.93 -2.29 5.11
N LEU A 32 -3.42 -1.21 4.52
CA LEU A 32 -2.80 0.12 4.69
C LEU A 32 -2.80 0.54 6.16
N TYR A 33 -3.91 0.34 6.88
CA TYR A 33 -3.97 0.63 8.32
C TYR A 33 -3.07 -0.26 9.19
N THR A 34 -2.73 -1.47 8.73
CA THR A 34 -1.81 -2.36 9.46
C THR A 34 -0.34 -2.14 9.10
N VAL A 35 -0.04 -1.67 7.88
CA VAL A 35 1.31 -1.41 7.39
C VAL A 35 1.76 0.02 7.74
N ALA A 36 0.86 1.00 7.73
CA ALA A 36 1.17 2.41 8.03
C ALA A 36 1.89 2.61 9.37
N PRO A 37 1.50 2.00 10.51
CA PRO A 37 2.22 2.15 11.77
C PRO A 37 3.64 1.61 11.69
N LYS A 38 3.84 0.47 11.00
CA LYS A 38 5.16 -0.16 10.80
C LYS A 38 6.06 0.69 9.92
N LEU A 39 5.50 1.35 8.90
CA LEU A 39 6.22 2.29 8.05
C LEU A 39 6.62 3.55 8.82
N VAL A 40 5.72 4.10 9.64
CA VAL A 40 6.02 5.27 10.49
C VAL A 40 7.15 4.95 11.46
N SER A 41 7.15 3.79 12.12
CA SER A 41 8.25 3.38 13.00
C SER A 41 9.59 3.27 12.26
N ARG A 42 9.59 2.71 11.05
CA ARG A 42 10.81 2.59 10.24
C ARG A 42 11.33 3.92 9.70
N LEU A 43 10.43 4.85 9.38
CA LEU A 43 10.80 6.21 8.96
C LEU A 43 11.30 7.04 10.14
N ALA A 44 10.72 6.85 11.33
CA ALA A 44 11.17 7.50 12.55
C ALA A 44 12.55 7.00 13.02
N ASP A 45 12.84 5.70 12.88
CA ASP A 45 14.18 5.13 13.15
C ASP A 45 15.24 5.53 12.12
N ALA A 46 14.81 5.90 10.90
CA ALA A 46 15.70 6.31 9.82
C ALA A 46 16.01 7.83 9.82
N SER A 47 15.39 8.60 10.71
CA SER A 47 15.57 10.05 10.90
C SER A 47 16.44 10.35 12.12
#